data_AF-A0A1B6FJR1-F1
#
_entry.id   AF-A0A1B6FJR1-F1
#
_cell.length_a   1.000
_cell.length_b   1.000
_cell.length_c   1.000
_cell.angle_alpha   90.00
_cell.angle_beta   90.00
_cell.angle_gamma   90.00
#
_symmetry.space_group_name_H-M   'P 1'
#
loop_
_entity.id
_entity.type
_entity.pdbx_description
1 polymer ?
#
loop_
_entity_poly.entity_id
_entity_poly.type
_entity_poly.pdbx_seq_one_letter_code
_entity_poly.pdbx_strand_id
1 'polypeptide(L)'
;TSCTRIYNFISEELRKDDYDLQSIQGKLSCLEGKMEELKTLDREILDFLLDSEADETELDEEVRLADEYVEKFNEVSLAVQSRLIRPRSTSPESYNGSTMSKSTAVRTKLRLPTIEFT
;
A
#
# COMPACT_ATOMS: atom_id res chain seq x y z
N THR A 1 3.15 -12.39 -28.63
CA THR A 1 2.02 -13.34 -28.51
C THR A 1 1.76 -13.99 -29.86
N SER A 2 1.14 -15.18 -29.89
CA SER A 2 0.92 -15.94 -31.14
C SER A 2 -0.02 -15.23 -32.12
N CYS A 3 -1.03 -14.49 -31.63
CA CYS A 3 -1.95 -13.70 -32.47
C CYS A 3 -1.24 -12.60 -33.25
N THR A 4 -0.33 -11.83 -32.63
CA THR A 4 0.45 -10.79 -33.33
C THR A 4 1.34 -11.38 -34.42
N ARG A 5 1.88 -12.58 -34.22
CA ARG A 5 2.66 -13.28 -35.26
C ARG A 5 1.78 -13.72 -36.44
N ILE A 6 0.58 -14.24 -36.15
CA ILE A 6 -0.39 -14.64 -37.18
C ILE A 6 -0.87 -13.41 -37.97
N TYR A 7 -1.20 -12.31 -37.28
CA TYR A 7 -1.56 -11.04 -37.90
C TYR A 7 -0.45 -10.53 -38.81
N ASN A 8 0.78 -10.40 -38.30
CA ASN A 8 1.91 -9.94 -39.10
C ASN A 8 2.17 -10.85 -40.30
N PHE A 9 2.03 -12.17 -40.14
CA PHE A 9 2.12 -13.10 -41.26
C PHE A 9 1.07 -12.81 -42.34
N ILE A 10 -0.21 -12.70 -41.96
CA ILE A 10 -1.30 -12.41 -42.90
C ILE A 10 -1.08 -11.04 -43.56
N SER A 11 -0.70 -10.03 -42.80
CA SER A 11 -0.43 -8.68 -43.31
C SER A 11 0.73 -8.64 -44.30
N GLU A 12 1.82 -9.36 -44.04
CA GLU A 12 2.95 -9.43 -44.97
C GLU A 12 2.64 -10.30 -46.19
N GLU A 13 1.90 -11.39 -46.03
CA GLU A 13 1.50 -12.27 -47.14
C GLU A 13 0.56 -11.54 -48.11
N LEU A 14 -0.39 -10.75 -47.61
CA LEU A 14 -1.31 -9.94 -48.41
C LEU A 14 -0.64 -8.78 -49.16
N ARG A 15 0.61 -8.42 -48.82
CA ARG A 15 1.38 -7.38 -49.52
C ARG A 15 2.14 -7.92 -50.72
N LYS A 16 2.17 -9.24 -50.92
CA LYS A 16 2.78 -9.88 -52.09
C LYS A 16 1.81 -9.84 -53.27
N ASP A 17 2.35 -9.69 -54.47
CA ASP A 17 1.56 -9.75 -55.71
C ASP A 17 1.06 -11.18 -56.01
N ASP A 18 1.73 -12.20 -55.48
CA ASP A 18 1.45 -13.64 -55.64
C ASP A 18 1.12 -14.33 -54.30
N TYR A 19 0.22 -13.73 -53.51
CA TYR A 19 -0.10 -14.22 -52.17
C TYR A 19 -0.71 -15.65 -52.15
N ASP A 20 -0.32 -16.44 -51.15
CA ASP A 20 -0.89 -17.77 -50.91
C ASP A 20 -2.22 -17.69 -50.14
N LEU A 21 -3.32 -17.80 -50.88
CA LEU A 21 -4.67 -17.75 -50.33
C LEU A 21 -4.97 -18.88 -49.32
N GLN A 22 -4.45 -20.09 -49.54
CA GLN A 22 -4.72 -21.22 -48.62
C GLN A 22 -4.02 -21.00 -47.28
N SER A 23 -2.78 -20.51 -47.33
CA SER A 23 -2.02 -20.17 -46.13
C SER A 23 -2.71 -19.06 -45.33
N ILE A 24 -3.19 -18.01 -46.00
CA ILE A 24 -3.94 -16.92 -45.35
C ILE A 24 -5.23 -17.44 -44.70
N GLN A 25 -6.02 -18.26 -45.40
CA GLN A 25 -7.26 -18.82 -44.86
C GLN A 25 -7.02 -19.70 -43.64
N GLY A 26 -6.00 -20.57 -43.67
CA GLY A 26 -5.65 -21.40 -42.52
C GLY A 26 -5.20 -20.58 -41.30
N LYS A 27 -4.44 -19.51 -41.54
CA LYS A 27 -4.01 -18.59 -40.48
C LYS A 27 -5.15 -17.74 -39.93
N LEU A 28 -6.09 -17.33 -40.79
CA LEU A 28 -7.29 -16.62 -40.39
C LEU A 28 -8.18 -17.49 -39.50
N SER A 29 -8.44 -18.74 -39.90
CA SER A 29 -9.20 -19.70 -39.10
C SER A 29 -8.56 -19.95 -37.73
N CYS A 30 -7.23 -20.00 -37.65
CA CYS A 30 -6.52 -20.08 -36.38
C CYS A 30 -6.73 -18.84 -35.51
N LEU A 31 -6.76 -17.64 -36.09
CA LEU A 31 -7.02 -16.39 -35.38
C LEU A 31 -8.48 -16.32 -34.88
N GLU A 32 -9.43 -16.76 -35.68
CA GLU A 32 -10.84 -16.87 -35.31
C GLU A 32 -11.04 -17.83 -34.13
N GLY A 33 -10.40 -19.00 -34.17
CA GLY A 33 -10.44 -19.95 -33.05
C GLY A 33 -9.90 -19.34 -31.75
N LYS A 34 -8.79 -18.60 -31.83
CA LYS A 34 -8.23 -17.88 -30.66
C LYS A 34 -9.12 -16.75 -30.16
N MET A 35 -9.85 -16.09 -31.06
CA MET A 35 -10.80 -15.07 -30.67
C MET A 35 -11.99 -15.69 -29.94
N GLU A 36 -12.43 -16.88 -30.34
CA GLU A 36 -13.50 -17.59 -29.63
C GLU A 36 -13.04 -18.09 -28.26
N GLU A 37 -11.83 -18.67 -28.15
CA GLU A 37 -11.21 -19.02 -26.86
C GLU A 37 -11.19 -17.81 -25.89
N LEU A 38 -10.83 -16.62 -26.41
CA LEU A 38 -10.78 -15.41 -25.59
C LEU A 38 -12.17 -14.98 -25.11
N LYS A 39 -13.21 -15.10 -25.95
CA LYS A 39 -14.59 -14.82 -25.52
C LYS A 39 -15.08 -15.82 -24.49
N THR A 40 -14.69 -17.08 -24.60
CA THR A 40 -15.03 -18.09 -23.59
C THR A 40 -14.40 -17.73 -22.26
N LEU A 41 -13.11 -17.42 -22.24
CA LEU A 41 -12.41 -16.98 -21.03
C LEU A 41 -13.00 -15.70 -20.44
N ASP A 42 -13.39 -14.73 -21.29
CA ASP A 42 -14.04 -13.50 -20.85
C ASP A 42 -15.36 -13.78 -20.12
N ARG A 43 -16.18 -14.69 -20.66
CA ARG A 43 -17.41 -15.15 -19.99
C ARG A 43 -17.11 -15.91 -18.70
N GLU A 44 -16.13 -16.81 -18.70
CA GLU A 44 -15.75 -17.54 -17.48
C GLU A 44 -15.25 -16.60 -16.38
N ILE A 45 -14.52 -15.54 -16.72
CA ILE A 45 -14.09 -14.51 -15.77
C ILE A 45 -15.31 -13.74 -15.25
N LEU A 46 -16.23 -13.36 -16.14
CA LEU A 46 -17.45 -12.65 -15.73
C LEU A 46 -18.32 -13.52 -14.82
N ASP A 47 -18.53 -14.78 -15.19
CA ASP A 47 -19.28 -15.75 -14.40
C ASP A 47 -18.57 -15.97 -13.05
N PHE A 48 -17.24 -16.08 -13.01
CA PHE A 48 -16.49 -16.16 -11.76
C PHE A 48 -16.64 -14.90 -10.89
N LEU A 49 -16.66 -13.70 -11.48
CA LEU A 49 -16.87 -12.45 -10.76
C LEU A 49 -18.31 -12.27 -10.26
N LEU A 50 -19.28 -12.93 -10.91
CA LEU A 50 -20.68 -12.93 -10.51
C LEU A 50 -20.98 -14.05 -9.49
N ASP A 51 -20.35 -15.21 -9.65
CA ASP A 51 -20.41 -16.37 -8.76
C ASP A 51 -19.52 -16.19 -7.53
N SER A 52 -18.57 -15.25 -7.54
CA SER A 52 -18.01 -14.74 -6.31
C SER A 52 -19.11 -13.96 -5.60
N GLU A 53 -19.99 -14.68 -4.91
CA GLU A 53 -20.86 -14.20 -3.83
C GLU A 53 -20.01 -13.72 -2.65
N ALA A 54 -19.01 -12.87 -2.91
CA ALA A 54 -18.47 -12.00 -1.88
C ALA A 54 -19.62 -11.04 -1.54
N ASP A 55 -20.44 -11.47 -0.58
CA ASP A 55 -21.60 -10.72 -0.14
C ASP A 55 -21.13 -9.36 0.40
N GLU A 56 -21.95 -8.33 0.24
CA GLU A 56 -21.68 -7.02 0.84
C GLU A 56 -21.46 -7.17 2.36
N THR A 57 -22.11 -8.17 2.96
CA THR A 57 -21.90 -8.54 4.37
C THR A 57 -20.51 -9.11 4.67
N GLU A 58 -19.93 -9.93 3.78
CA GLU A 58 -18.56 -10.45 3.96
C GLU A 58 -17.54 -9.31 3.83
N LEU A 59 -17.78 -8.38 2.91
CA LEU A 59 -16.96 -7.17 2.77
C LEU A 59 -17.06 -6.28 4.01
N ASP A 60 -18.27 -6.04 4.53
CA ASP A 60 -18.48 -5.27 5.75
C ASP A 60 -17.83 -5.93 6.98
N GLU A 61 -17.87 -7.25 7.08
CA GLU A 61 -17.20 -8.00 8.14
C GLU A 61 -15.67 -7.88 8.03
N GLU A 62 -15.10 -7.99 6.83
CA GLU A 62 -13.66 -7.84 6.61
C GLU A 62 -13.19 -6.42 6.95
N VAL A 63 -13.93 -5.40 6.51
CA VAL A 63 -13.64 -3.99 6.82
C VAL A 63 -13.69 -3.74 8.33
N ARG A 64 -14.72 -4.26 9.01
CA ARG A 64 -14.83 -4.14 10.47
C ARG A 64 -13.66 -4.81 11.19
N LEU A 65 -13.22 -5.97 10.73
CA LEU A 65 -12.06 -6.67 11.31
C LEU A 65 -10.75 -5.91 11.06
N ALA A 66 -10.60 -5.28 9.90
CA ALA A 66 -9.45 -4.44 9.60
C ALA A 66 -9.38 -3.20 10.51
N ASP A 67 -10.52 -2.53 10.73
CA ASP A 67 -10.60 -1.38 11.65
C ASP A 67 -10.26 -1.79 13.09
N GLU A 68 -10.78 -2.92 13.56
CA GLU A 68 -10.47 -3.47 14.89
C GLU A 68 -8.96 -3.77 15.04
N TYR A 69 -8.32 -4.27 13.98
CA TYR A 69 -6.88 -4.51 13.98
C TYR A 69 -6.08 -3.21 14.08
N VAL A 70 -6.50 -2.16 13.36
CA VAL A 70 -5.87 -0.84 13.42
C VAL A 70 -6.00 -0.22 14.82
N GLU A 71 -7.17 -0.31 15.46
CA GLU A 71 -7.37 0.16 16.83
C GLU A 71 -6.43 -0.55 17.82
N LYS A 72 -6.39 -1.90 17.77
CA LYS A 72 -5.50 -2.70 18.62
C LYS A 72 -4.03 -2.36 18.39
N PHE A 73 -3.63 -2.18 17.14
CA PHE A 73 -2.27 -1.75 16.82
C PHE A 73 -1.94 -0.38 17.43
N ASN A 74 -2.86 0.58 17.32
CA ASN A 74 -2.69 1.91 17.90
C ASN A 74 -2.60 1.87 19.43
N GLU A 75 -3.44 1.07 20.08
CA GLU A 75 -3.40 0.86 21.54
C GLU A 75 -2.04 0.32 21.99
N VAL A 76 -1.55 -0.73 21.32
CA VAL A 76 -0.23 -1.31 21.59
C VAL A 76 0.89 -0.30 21.32
N SER A 77 0.80 0.45 20.22
CA SER A 77 1.78 1.48 19.86
C SER A 77 1.87 2.58 20.93
N LEU A 78 0.74 3.06 21.44
CA LEU A 78 0.67 4.01 22.55
C LEU A 78 1.24 3.44 23.85
N ALA A 79 0.93 2.17 24.16
CA ALA A 79 1.47 1.49 25.34
C ALA A 79 3.00 1.33 25.27
N VAL A 80 3.55 1.06 24.08
CA VAL A 80 5.00 0.99 23.86
C VAL A 80 5.64 2.37 24.01
N GLN A 81 5.07 3.40 23.37
CA GLN A 81 5.60 4.77 23.44
C GLN A 81 5.58 5.30 24.88
N SER A 82 4.49 5.11 25.63
CA SER A 82 4.40 5.55 27.03
C SER A 82 5.43 4.88 27.95
N ARG A 83 5.81 3.63 27.68
CA ARG A 83 6.89 2.93 28.40
C ARG A 83 8.27 3.40 28.00
N LEU A 84 8.48 3.76 26.73
CA LEU A 84 9.76 4.32 26.25
C LEU A 84 10.01 5.74 26.77
N ILE A 85 8.95 6.55 26.90
CA ILE A 85 9.04 7.96 27.28
C ILE A 85 9.23 8.14 28.80
N ARG A 86 8.94 7.13 29.64
CA ARG A 86 9.18 7.23 31.09
C ARG A 86 10.69 7.29 31.38
N PRO A 87 11.26 8.44 31.78
CA PRO A 87 12.64 8.47 32.24
C PRO A 87 12.66 7.71 33.57
N ARG A 88 13.61 6.78 33.73
CA ARG A 88 13.89 6.14 35.04
C ARG A 88 14.04 7.24 36.07
N SER A 89 13.02 7.42 36.90
CA SER A 89 13.01 8.40 37.98
C SER A 89 14.03 7.93 39.00
N THR A 90 15.23 8.51 38.96
CA THR A 90 16.26 8.31 39.98
C THR A 90 15.73 8.83 41.32
N SER A 91 15.76 7.93 42.31
CA SER A 91 15.38 8.14 43.71
C SER A 91 16.02 9.41 44.31
N PRO A 92 15.32 10.19 45.15
CA PRO A 92 15.92 11.31 45.87
C PRO A 92 16.54 10.78 47.17
N GLU A 93 17.84 10.48 47.16
CA GLU A 93 18.58 10.24 48.40
C GLU A 93 19.06 11.56 49.00
N SER A 94 18.45 11.88 50.14
CA SER A 94 18.73 13.01 51.02
C SER A 94 20.06 12.78 51.74
N TYR A 95 21.03 13.69 51.60
CA TYR A 95 22.10 13.86 52.60
C TYR A 95 22.48 15.33 52.74
N ASN A 96 22.21 15.85 53.94
CA ASN A 96 22.66 17.14 54.46
C ASN A 96 24.16 17.04 54.82
N GLY A 97 24.96 18.06 54.49
CA GLY A 97 26.36 18.15 54.94
C GLY A 97 27.10 19.38 54.42
N SER A 98 27.11 20.44 55.21
CA SER A 98 27.72 21.74 54.93
C SER A 98 29.27 21.70 54.93
N THR A 99 29.95 22.27 53.92
CA THR A 99 30.94 23.38 54.00
C THR A 99 31.93 23.42 52.81
N MET A 100 31.73 24.43 51.96
CA MET A 100 32.72 25.35 51.36
C MET A 100 34.04 24.82 50.73
N SER A 101 34.09 24.79 49.38
CA SER A 101 35.24 25.32 48.61
C SER A 101 34.89 25.67 47.16
N LYS A 102 34.81 26.99 46.93
CA LYS A 102 35.09 27.85 45.77
C LYS A 102 34.78 27.41 44.31
N SER A 103 34.24 28.42 43.61
CA SER A 103 34.18 28.65 42.15
C SER A 103 33.05 27.89 41.45
N THR A 104 32.04 28.53 40.84
CA THR A 104 32.12 29.66 39.92
C THR A 104 30.74 30.35 39.82
N ALA A 105 30.74 31.69 39.74
CA ALA A 105 29.57 32.54 39.53
C ALA A 105 28.77 32.11 38.27
N VAL A 106 27.46 32.35 38.13
CA VAL A 106 26.83 33.67 37.94
C VAL A 106 25.32 33.56 38.18
N ARG A 107 24.77 34.42 39.04
CA ARG A 107 23.34 34.75 39.09
C ARG A 107 23.10 35.99 38.22
N THR A 108 22.27 35.90 37.19
CA THR A 108 21.57 37.09 36.66
C THR A 108 20.14 36.76 36.22
N LYS A 109 19.21 37.11 37.11
CA LYS A 109 17.92 37.79 36.87
C LYS A 109 17.08 37.32 35.67
N LEU A 110 16.04 36.55 35.98
CA LEU A 110 14.86 36.37 35.13
C LEU A 110 14.24 37.75 34.80
N ARG A 111 14.04 38.06 33.52
CA ARG A 111 13.16 39.14 33.06
C ARG A 111 12.10 38.55 32.15
N LEU A 112 10.85 38.89 32.44
CA LEU A 112 9.69 38.57 31.62
C LEU A 112 9.52 39.63 30.52
N PRO A 113 9.01 39.27 29.33
CA PRO A 113 8.69 40.25 28.29
C PRO A 113 7.51 41.14 28.70
N THR A 114 7.62 42.44 28.47
CA THR A 114 6.48 43.38 28.59
C THR A 114 5.71 43.40 27.27
N ILE A 115 4.39 43.24 27.33
CA ILE A 115 3.49 43.29 26.18
C ILE A 115 2.77 44.64 26.20
N GLU A 116 2.96 45.45 25.17
CA GLU A 116 2.24 46.73 24.98
C GLU A 116 0.96 46.45 24.17
N PHE A 117 -0.15 47.08 24.54
CA PHE A 117 -1.40 47.02 23.79
C PHE A 117 -1.59 48.33 23.01
N THR A 118 -1.78 48.21 21.70
CA THR A 118 -2.31 49.28 20.82
C THR A 118 -3.81 49.17 20.68
#